data_AF-A0A1C3U846-F1
#
_entry.id   AF-A0A1C3U846-F1
#
_cell.length_a   1.000
_cell.length_b   1.000
_cell.length_c   1.000
_cell.angle_alpha   90.00
_cell.angle_beta   90.00
_cell.angle_gamma   90.00
#
_symmetry.space_group_name_H-M   'P 1'
#
loop_
_entity.id
_entity.type
_entity.pdbx_description
1 polymer ?
#
loop_
_entity_poly.entity_id
_entity_poly.type
_entity_poly.pdbx_seq_one_letter_code
_entity_poly.pdbx_strand_id
1 'polypeptide(L)'
;MKMIFSAGASRWPEPVYLRIGYGMPEAIRSPKEARNHLLFRWPAVRGEKYNSARSLCLEAETDPFLCEYARKVFIEACIEASVLD
;
A
#
# COMPACT_ATOMS: atom_id res chain seq x y z
N MET A 1 -18.49 2.89 24.94
CA MET A 1 -17.45 2.36 24.03
C MET A 1 -16.37 3.39 23.85
N LYS A 2 -15.13 3.10 24.28
CA LYS A 2 -14.01 4.05 24.19
C LYS A 2 -13.37 3.90 22.80
N MET A 3 -13.91 4.61 21.81
CA MET A 3 -13.29 4.70 20.49
C MET A 3 -12.12 5.67 20.61
N ILE A 4 -10.95 5.12 20.95
CA ILE A 4 -9.67 5.83 20.90
C ILE A 4 -9.31 6.06 19.43
N PHE A 5 -9.80 7.15 18.84
CA PHE A 5 -9.21 7.67 17.62
C PHE A 5 -7.89 8.36 18.01
N SER A 6 -6.81 7.59 18.02
CA SER A 6 -5.48 8.16 18.16
C SER A 6 -5.17 8.92 16.88
N ALA A 7 -5.07 10.24 17.00
CA ALA A 7 -4.54 11.10 15.96
C ALA A 7 -3.07 10.70 15.70
N GLY A 8 -2.84 9.86 14.69
CA GLY A 8 -1.48 9.47 14.31
C GLY A 8 -1.39 8.18 13.50
N ALA A 9 -1.59 8.30 12.19
CA ALA A 9 -1.25 7.34 11.14
C ALA A 9 -2.18 6.12 10.99
N SER A 10 -2.92 6.11 9.88
CA SER A 10 -3.56 4.95 9.24
C SER A 10 -2.50 3.88 8.91
N ARG A 11 -1.98 3.20 9.93
CA ARG A 11 -0.99 2.13 9.77
C ARG A 11 -1.69 0.80 9.61
N TRP A 12 -1.19 -0.02 8.70
CA TRP A 12 -1.63 -1.39 8.52
C TRP A 12 -1.23 -2.23 9.72
N PRO A 13 -2.09 -3.14 10.18
CA PRO A 13 -1.79 -4.02 11.31
C PRO A 13 -0.60 -4.94 11.00
N GLU A 14 -0.46 -5.33 9.73
CA GLU A 14 0.64 -6.14 9.25
C GLU A 14 1.29 -5.47 8.03
N PRO A 15 2.61 -5.22 8.08
CA PRO A 15 3.34 -4.63 6.97
C PRO A 15 3.26 -5.51 5.72
N VAL A 16 3.23 -4.87 4.56
CA VAL A 16 3.40 -5.56 3.28
C VAL A 16 4.87 -5.44 2.90
N TYR A 17 5.54 -6.57 2.76
CA TYR A 17 6.92 -6.63 2.29
C TYR A 17 6.91 -6.74 0.77
N LEU A 18 7.66 -5.86 0.12
CA LEU A 18 7.84 -5.89 -1.32
C LEU A 18 9.32 -5.73 -1.66
N ARG A 19 9.76 -6.42 -2.69
CA ARG A 19 11.11 -6.36 -3.22
C ARG A 19 11.06 -5.99 -4.68
N ILE A 20 11.45 -4.75 -4.98
CA ILE A 20 11.51 -4.25 -6.35
C ILE A 20 12.93 -4.47 -6.89
N GLY A 21 13.05 -5.30 -7.94
CA GLY A 21 14.32 -5.63 -8.56
C GLY A 21 15.26 -6.42 -7.63
N TYR A 22 16.53 -6.02 -7.58
CA TYR A 22 17.56 -6.64 -6.73
C TYR A 22 17.78 -5.90 -5.39
N GLY A 23 16.86 -5.02 -5.01
CA GLY A 23 16.95 -4.23 -3.78
C GLY A 23 16.67 -5.04 -2.51
N MET A 24 16.83 -4.39 -1.36
CA MET A 24 16.37 -4.94 -0.07
C MET A 24 14.83 -4.96 -0.03
N PRO A 25 14.21 -5.93 0.67
CA PRO A 25 12.77 -5.93 0.91
C PRO A 25 12.38 -4.68 1.72
N GLU A 26 11.39 -3.94 1.21
CA GLU A 26 10.85 -2.75 1.86
C GLU A 26 9.54 -3.07 2.57
N ALA A 27 9.43 -2.65 3.82
CA ALA A 27 8.28 -2.91 4.67
C ALA A 27 7.31 -1.72 4.66
N ILE A 28 6.21 -1.86 3.93
CA ILE A 28 5.18 -0.83 3.82
C ILE A 28 4.17 -0.98 4.95
N ARG A 29 4.04 0.06 5.78
CA ARG A 29 3.18 0.03 6.97
C ARG A 29 2.00 0.97 6.87
N SER A 30 1.84 1.72 5.78
CA SER A 30 0.75 2.68 5.61
C SER A 30 0.33 2.84 4.15
N PRO A 31 -0.93 3.21 3.87
CA PRO A 31 -1.40 3.53 2.52
C PRO A 31 -0.59 4.67 1.89
N LYS A 32 -0.16 5.64 2.70
CA LYS A 32 0.67 6.76 2.25
C LYS A 32 2.06 6.28 1.79
N GLU A 33 2.70 5.40 2.55
CA GLU A 33 3.94 4.76 2.09
C GLU A 33 3.70 3.93 0.84
N ALA A 34 2.64 3.11 0.81
CA ALA A 34 2.28 2.31 -0.36
C ALA A 34 2.14 3.17 -1.64
N ARG A 35 1.42 4.29 -1.54
CA ARG A 35 1.26 5.26 -2.63
C ARG A 35 2.59 5.88 -3.06
N ASN A 36 3.43 6.28 -2.12
CA ASN A 36 4.76 6.82 -2.44
C ASN A 36 5.61 5.77 -3.18
N HIS A 37 5.53 4.51 -2.78
CA HIS A 37 6.21 3.42 -3.48
C HIS A 37 5.68 3.22 -4.89
N LEU A 38 4.35 3.23 -5.07
CA LEU A 38 3.71 3.17 -6.39
C LEU A 38 4.18 4.32 -7.30
N LEU A 39 4.36 5.52 -6.76
CA LEU A 39 4.73 6.70 -7.57
C LEU A 39 6.22 6.78 -7.90
N PHE A 40 7.10 6.44 -6.95
CA PHE A 40 8.55 6.71 -7.08
C PHE A 40 9.39 5.47 -7.35
N ARG A 41 9.00 4.30 -6.84
CA ARG A 41 9.83 3.08 -6.90
C ARG A 41 9.24 1.97 -7.76
N TRP A 42 7.98 2.10 -8.17
CA TRP A 42 7.29 1.03 -8.89
C TRP A 42 7.96 0.69 -10.23
N PRO A 43 8.07 -0.60 -10.58
CA PRO A 43 8.62 -1.03 -11.87
C PRO A 43 7.78 -0.51 -13.04
N ALA A 44 8.32 -0.60 -14.26
CA ALA A 44 7.64 -0.14 -15.48
C ALA A 44 6.30 -0.86 -15.75
N VAL A 45 6.04 -1.99 -15.10
CA VAL A 45 4.78 -2.73 -15.19
C VAL A 45 3.68 -1.98 -14.45
N ARG A 46 2.81 -1.32 -15.22
CA ARG A 46 1.64 -0.58 -14.72
C ARG A 46 0.37 -1.21 -15.27
N GLY A 47 -0.15 -2.18 -14.53
CA GLY A 47 -1.41 -2.86 -14.85
C GLY A 47 -2.64 -2.20 -14.24
N GLU A 48 -3.78 -2.88 -14.32
CA GLU A 48 -5.04 -2.38 -13.77
C GLU A 48 -5.01 -2.30 -12.24
N LYS A 49 -4.37 -3.26 -11.56
CA LYS A 49 -4.27 -3.23 -10.09
C LYS A 49 -3.37 -2.10 -9.60
N TYR A 50 -2.36 -1.71 -10.37
CA TYR A 50 -1.53 -0.54 -10.04
C TYR A 50 -2.36 0.74 -9.97
N ASN A 51 -3.22 0.99 -10.97
CA ASN A 51 -4.06 2.18 -11.00
C ASN A 51 -5.09 2.16 -9.86
N SER A 52 -5.71 0.99 -9.62
CA SER A 52 -6.65 0.80 -8.51
C SER A 52 -5.97 1.00 -7.15
N ALA A 53 -4.79 0.42 -6.93
CA ALA A 53 -4.02 0.58 -5.69
C ALA A 53 -3.63 2.04 -5.45
N ARG A 54 -3.24 2.77 -6.50
CA ARG A 54 -2.88 4.19 -6.40
C ARG A 54 -4.06 5.06 -5.98
N SER A 55 -5.23 4.87 -6.58
CA SER A 55 -6.44 5.63 -6.21
C SER A 55 -6.91 5.27 -4.80
N LEU A 56 -6.99 3.98 -4.48
CA LEU A 56 -7.42 3.52 -3.16
C LEU A 56 -6.48 3.94 -2.04
N CYS A 57 -5.16 3.93 -2.27
CA CYS A 57 -4.22 4.40 -1.27
C CYS A 57 -4.38 5.90 -0.99
N LEU A 58 -4.75 6.71 -2.01
CA LEU A 58 -5.06 8.13 -1.83
C LEU A 58 -6.36 8.30 -1.02
N GLU A 59 -7.42 7.56 -1.33
CA GLU A 59 -8.69 7.62 -0.59
C GLU A 59 -8.52 7.16 0.87
N ALA A 60 -7.72 6.11 1.09
CA ALA A 60 -7.40 5.58 2.41
C ALA A 60 -6.55 6.53 3.30
N GLU A 61 -5.96 7.59 2.73
CA GLU A 61 -5.35 8.66 3.53
C GLU A 61 -6.41 9.46 4.30
N THR A 62 -7.63 9.54 3.77
CA THR A 62 -8.74 10.33 4.35
C THR A 62 -9.79 9.43 5.01
N ASP A 63 -10.01 8.23 4.48
CA ASP A 63 -10.96 7.25 5.02
C ASP A 63 -10.24 6.05 5.67
N PRO A 64 -10.29 5.92 7.00
CA PRO A 64 -9.73 4.78 7.72
C PRO A 64 -10.37 3.44 7.32
N PHE A 65 -11.63 3.43 6.88
CA PHE A 65 -12.34 2.23 6.49
C PHE A 65 -11.76 1.60 5.22
N LEU A 66 -11.26 2.44 4.30
CA LEU A 66 -10.59 1.99 3.08
C LEU A 66 -9.15 1.53 3.32
N CYS A 67 -8.59 1.75 4.51
CA CYS A 67 -7.20 1.39 4.82
C CYS A 67 -6.93 -0.12 4.68
N GLU A 68 -7.86 -0.96 5.13
CA GLU A 68 -7.75 -2.43 4.99
C GLU A 68 -7.94 -2.86 3.53
N TYR A 69 -8.85 -2.20 2.81
CA TYR A 69 -9.12 -2.53 1.41
C TYR A 69 -7.97 -2.10 0.49
N ALA A 70 -7.39 -0.92 0.73
CA ALA A 70 -6.19 -0.43 0.05
C ALA A 70 -5.00 -1.40 0.24
N ARG A 71 -4.86 -2.00 1.43
CA ARG A 71 -3.84 -3.05 1.67
C ARG A 71 -4.04 -4.24 0.74
N LYS A 72 -5.27 -4.76 0.64
CA LYS A 72 -5.60 -5.92 -0.21
C LYS A 72 -5.27 -5.64 -1.67
N VAL A 73 -5.72 -4.50 -2.20
CA VAL A 73 -5.46 -4.13 -3.61
C VAL A 73 -3.98 -3.85 -3.86
N PHE A 74 -3.26 -3.28 -2.88
CA PHE A 74 -1.81 -3.10 -2.98
C PHE A 74 -1.05 -4.43 -3.06
N ILE A 75 -1.45 -5.44 -2.27
CA ILE A 75 -0.88 -6.79 -2.36
C ILE A 75 -1.15 -7.40 -3.75
N GLU A 76 -2.38 -7.28 -4.26
CA GLU A 76 -2.69 -7.74 -5.63
C GLU A 76 -1.82 -7.06 -6.69
N ALA A 77 -1.59 -5.75 -6.56
CA ALA A 77 -0.68 -5.03 -7.46
C ALA A 77 0.78 -5.54 -7.34
N CYS A 78 1.23 -5.86 -6.12
CA CYS A 78 2.56 -6.44 -5.91
C CYS A 78 2.70 -7.83 -6.53
N ILE A 79 1.64 -8.64 -6.47
CA ILE A 79 1.58 -9.95 -7.13
C ILE A 79 1.61 -9.78 -8.65
N GLU A 80 0.80 -8.88 -9.20
CA GLU A 80 0.74 -8.61 -10.65
C GLU A 80 2.11 -8.13 -11.19
N ALA A 81 2.82 -7.30 -10.43
CA ALA A 81 4.15 -6.83 -10.79
C ALA A 81 5.28 -7.82 -10.43
N SER A 82 4.97 -8.97 -9.82
CA SER A 82 5.94 -9.96 -9.33
C SER A 82 7.02 -9.36 -8.41
N VAL A 83 6.60 -8.43 -7.54
CA VAL A 83 7.45 -7.73 -6.56
C VAL A 83 7.12 -8.07 -5.10
N LEU A 84 6.16 -8.96 -4.86
CA LEU A 84 5.87 -9.45 -3.51
C LEU A 84 7.02 -10.36 -3.03
N ASP A 85 7.52 -10.13 -1.82
CA ASP A 85 8.59 -10.94 -1.18
C ASP A 85 8.01 -11.99 -0.23
#